data_AF-A0A2T2XGN2-F1
#
_entry.id   AF-A0A2T2XGN2-F1
#
_cell.length_a   1.000
_cell.length_b   1.000
_cell.length_c   1.000
_cell.angle_alpha   90.00
_cell.angle_beta   90.00
_cell.angle_gamma   90.00
#
_symmetry.space_group_name_H-M   'P 1'
#
loop_
_entity.id
_entity.type
_entity.pdbx_description
1 polymer ?
#
loop_
_entity_poly.entity_id
_entity_poly.type
_entity_poly.pdbx_seq_one_letter_code
_entity_poly.pdbx_strand_id
1 'polypeptide(L)'
;MLTIRNTPRTAGIEILGDHKDLLGLYLALHTVVGDDDEFHLEDARIRVLGVCYDLRHAMMGDRNIEFVDNGMDYDKIKRLGVVSSDKNVYYTVTVLWPEILYVFLALNNFVQLYAKSRSKTSPTPILDASNLWDSNIAQVRLFQSLVVACLNEIVSEAAFRRIAKLMALPGTVLDATQYVDLLNMKFVNMDPDKRKKSLLTMVKRLVEQGPEYQQLRQKVEHVATKSHCEFSDIDFSWSYPEDINW
;
A
#
# COMPACT_ATOMS: atom_id res chain seq x y z
N MET A 1 -0.95 6.69 -17.05
CA MET A 1 0.13 5.90 -16.42
C MET A 1 0.03 6.07 -14.92
N LEU A 2 0.00 4.95 -14.20
CA LEU A 2 0.03 4.93 -12.74
C LEU A 2 1.21 5.75 -12.21
N THR A 3 0.90 6.68 -11.31
CA THR A 3 1.85 7.59 -10.68
C THR A 3 1.59 7.60 -9.19
N ILE A 4 2.64 7.70 -8.37
CA ILE A 4 2.52 7.92 -6.94
C ILE A 4 3.35 9.15 -6.59
N ARG A 5 2.81 10.02 -5.73
CA ARG A 5 3.55 11.17 -5.19
C ARG A 5 3.32 11.31 -3.69
N ASN A 6 4.22 12.03 -3.03
CA ASN A 6 4.04 12.42 -1.65
C ASN A 6 2.89 13.41 -1.49
N THR A 7 2.10 13.26 -0.42
CA THR A 7 1.12 14.29 -0.06
C THR A 7 1.83 15.57 0.40
N PRO A 8 1.23 16.77 0.23
CA PRO A 8 1.90 18.05 0.47
C PRO A 8 2.53 18.21 1.86
N ARG A 9 1.92 17.64 2.90
CA ARG A 9 2.40 17.67 4.30
C ARG A 9 2.95 16.32 4.75
N THR A 10 3.23 15.42 3.81
CA THR A 10 3.90 14.14 4.04
C THR A 10 3.17 13.25 5.05
N ALA A 11 1.84 13.36 5.15
CA ALA A 11 1.04 12.39 5.91
C ALA A 11 1.03 11.01 5.25
N GLY A 12 1.16 10.98 3.93
CA GLY A 12 1.04 9.76 3.15
C GLY A 12 1.46 9.94 1.70
N ILE A 13 0.84 9.14 0.85
CA ILE A 13 1.00 9.15 -0.60
C ILE A 13 -0.33 9.42 -1.30
N GLU A 14 -0.24 9.94 -2.51
CA GLU A 14 -1.33 10.03 -3.47
C GLU A 14 -1.04 9.03 -4.60
N ILE A 15 -1.99 8.13 -4.86
CA ILE A 15 -1.97 7.20 -5.99
C ILE A 15 -2.85 7.80 -7.07
N LEU A 16 -2.26 8.07 -8.24
CA LEU A 16 -2.92 8.70 -9.37
C LEU A 16 -2.85 7.83 -10.61
N GLY A 17 -3.93 7.84 -11.39
CA GLY A 17 -3.95 7.18 -12.69
C GLY A 17 -5.29 7.35 -13.38
N ASP A 18 -5.33 7.03 -14.67
CA ASP A 18 -6.62 6.89 -15.35
C ASP A 18 -7.37 5.63 -14.84
N HIS A 19 -8.58 5.41 -15.35
CA HIS A 19 -9.38 4.25 -14.97
C HIS A 19 -8.64 2.92 -15.21
N LYS A 20 -7.88 2.78 -16.31
CA LYS A 20 -7.19 1.54 -16.64
C LYS A 20 -5.99 1.32 -15.73
N ASP A 21 -5.27 2.38 -15.39
CA ASP A 21 -4.15 2.33 -14.45
C ASP A 21 -4.62 1.82 -13.08
N LEU A 22 -5.67 2.44 -12.51
CA LEU A 22 -6.18 2.06 -11.19
C LEU A 22 -6.86 0.68 -11.21
N LEU A 23 -7.57 0.34 -12.29
CA LEU A 23 -8.17 -0.99 -12.44
C LEU A 23 -7.10 -2.06 -12.52
N GLY A 24 -6.02 -1.82 -13.27
CA GLY A 24 -4.89 -2.73 -13.37
C GLY A 24 -4.23 -2.98 -12.01
N LEU A 25 -4.03 -1.92 -11.22
CA LEU A 25 -3.53 -2.05 -9.85
C LEU A 25 -4.50 -2.82 -8.95
N TYR A 26 -5.79 -2.46 -8.96
CA TYR A 26 -6.84 -3.13 -8.18
C TYR A 26 -6.87 -4.64 -8.46
N LEU A 27 -6.92 -5.03 -9.74
CA LEU A 27 -6.98 -6.44 -10.14
C LEU A 27 -5.72 -7.19 -9.71
N ALA A 28 -4.54 -6.59 -9.88
CA ALA A 28 -3.29 -7.22 -9.49
C ALA A 28 -3.19 -7.45 -7.97
N LEU A 29 -3.56 -6.44 -7.16
CA LEU A 29 -3.58 -6.57 -5.71
C LEU A 29 -4.58 -7.64 -5.28
N HIS A 30 -5.81 -7.59 -5.78
CA HIS A 30 -6.86 -8.56 -5.47
C HIS A 30 -6.48 -9.99 -5.87
N THR A 31 -5.80 -10.16 -7.01
CA THR A 31 -5.38 -11.49 -7.49
C THR A 31 -4.24 -12.06 -6.64
N VAL A 32 -3.27 -11.24 -6.26
CA VAL A 32 -2.07 -11.70 -5.53
C VAL A 32 -2.37 -12.02 -4.08
N VAL A 33 -3.34 -11.34 -3.44
CA VAL A 33 -3.73 -11.65 -2.06
C VAL A 33 -4.57 -12.92 -1.92
N GLY A 34 -5.04 -13.49 -3.03
CA GLY A 34 -5.82 -14.72 -3.03
C GLY A 34 -7.23 -14.58 -2.49
N ASP A 35 -7.95 -15.69 -2.51
CA ASP A 35 -9.29 -15.81 -1.95
C ASP A 35 -9.24 -16.05 -0.43
N ASP A 36 -10.41 -16.00 0.23
CA ASP A 36 -10.53 -16.24 1.67
C ASP A 36 -9.92 -17.61 2.04
N ASP A 37 -9.18 -17.65 3.15
CA ASP A 37 -8.50 -18.83 3.72
C ASP A 37 -7.33 -19.42 2.89
N GLU A 38 -6.95 -18.83 1.75
CA GLU A 38 -5.90 -19.40 0.90
C GLU A 38 -4.51 -19.35 1.56
N PHE A 39 -4.23 -18.28 2.32
CA PHE A 39 -2.87 -17.94 2.76
C PHE A 39 -2.69 -17.74 4.27
N HIS A 40 -3.74 -17.92 5.09
CA HIS A 40 -3.71 -17.75 6.55
C HIS A 40 -3.12 -16.39 7.00
N LEU A 41 -3.36 -15.34 6.22
CA LEU A 41 -2.93 -13.96 6.47
C LEU A 41 -4.12 -13.00 6.33
N GLU A 42 -5.27 -13.40 6.89
CA GLU A 42 -6.55 -12.70 6.68
C GLU A 42 -6.50 -11.22 7.10
N ASP A 43 -5.95 -10.92 8.27
CA ASP A 43 -5.86 -9.52 8.73
C ASP A 43 -4.99 -8.66 7.81
N ALA A 44 -3.90 -9.23 7.29
CA ALA A 44 -3.05 -8.54 6.32
C ALA A 44 -3.74 -8.38 4.97
N ARG A 45 -4.51 -9.38 4.55
CA ARG A 45 -5.33 -9.36 3.33
C ARG A 45 -6.37 -8.25 3.41
N ILE A 46 -7.08 -8.12 4.54
CA ILE A 46 -8.06 -7.05 4.77
C ILE A 46 -7.43 -5.66 4.59
N ARG A 47 -6.21 -5.44 5.07
CA ARG A 47 -5.51 -4.15 4.89
C ARG A 47 -5.19 -3.85 3.43
N VAL A 48 -4.74 -4.85 2.66
CA VAL A 48 -4.55 -4.69 1.21
C VAL A 48 -5.89 -4.44 0.51
N LEU A 49 -6.94 -5.16 0.89
CA LEU A 49 -8.29 -4.97 0.35
C LEU A 49 -8.88 -3.59 0.72
N GLY A 50 -8.48 -3.00 1.84
CA GLY A 50 -8.80 -1.60 2.17
C GLY A 50 -8.26 -0.62 1.12
N VAL A 51 -7.03 -0.83 0.64
CA VAL A 51 -6.49 -0.05 -0.50
C VAL A 51 -7.29 -0.34 -1.78
N CYS A 52 -7.66 -1.60 -2.04
CA CYS A 52 -8.51 -1.95 -3.18
C CYS A 52 -9.88 -1.27 -3.13
N TYR A 53 -10.48 -1.16 -1.94
CA TYR A 53 -11.74 -0.45 -1.72
C TYR A 53 -11.59 1.01 -2.11
N ASP A 54 -10.54 1.68 -1.64
CA ASP A 54 -10.24 3.07 -1.96
C ASP A 54 -10.02 3.31 -3.47
N LEU A 55 -9.27 2.42 -4.13
CA LEU A 55 -9.06 2.44 -5.59
C LEU A 55 -10.39 2.33 -6.34
N ARG A 56 -11.24 1.39 -5.92
CA ARG A 56 -12.56 1.18 -6.53
C ARG A 56 -13.45 2.41 -6.40
N HIS A 57 -13.51 3.00 -5.21
CA HIS A 57 -14.30 4.22 -4.99
C HIS A 57 -13.79 5.42 -5.79
N ALA A 58 -12.47 5.57 -5.92
CA ALA A 58 -11.91 6.61 -6.76
C ALA A 58 -12.33 6.46 -8.22
N MET A 59 -12.29 5.24 -8.77
CA MET A 59 -12.74 4.95 -10.13
C MET A 59 -14.25 5.15 -10.34
N MET A 60 -15.06 5.06 -9.29
CA MET A 60 -16.51 5.33 -9.33
C MET A 60 -16.84 6.84 -9.36
N GLY A 61 -15.83 7.70 -9.19
CA GLY A 61 -16.00 9.16 -9.16
C GLY A 61 -16.26 9.72 -7.75
N ASP A 62 -16.14 8.90 -6.70
CA ASP A 62 -16.34 9.32 -5.32
C ASP A 62 -15.13 10.06 -4.72
N ARG A 63 -14.04 10.22 -5.48
CA ARG A 63 -12.80 10.89 -5.03
C ARG A 63 -12.30 11.95 -6.01
N ASN A 64 -11.23 12.63 -5.59
CA ASN A 64 -10.59 13.73 -6.31
C ASN A 64 -10.15 13.33 -7.73
N ILE A 65 -10.35 14.24 -8.67
CA ILE A 65 -9.88 14.14 -10.06
C ILE A 65 -8.85 15.21 -10.39
N GLU A 66 -7.87 14.87 -11.21
CA GLU A 66 -6.84 15.77 -11.74
C GLU A 66 -6.82 15.69 -13.27
N PHE A 67 -6.72 16.84 -13.94
CA PHE A 67 -6.57 16.88 -15.40
C PHE A 67 -5.09 16.95 -15.77
N VAL A 68 -4.60 15.90 -16.42
CA VAL A 68 -3.18 15.74 -16.76
C VAL A 68 -3.00 15.84 -18.27
N ASP A 69 -2.05 16.65 -18.73
CA ASP A 69 -1.76 16.78 -20.16
C ASP A 69 -1.38 15.43 -20.77
N ASN A 70 -2.04 15.06 -21.87
CA ASN A 70 -1.83 13.77 -22.54
C ASN A 70 -0.90 13.85 -23.77
N GLY A 71 -0.36 15.04 -24.03
CA GLY A 71 0.51 15.32 -25.17
C GLY A 71 -0.21 15.49 -26.51
N MET A 72 -1.54 15.55 -26.55
CA MET A 72 -2.34 15.93 -27.73
C MET A 72 -2.40 17.45 -27.86
N ASP A 73 -1.28 18.06 -28.23
CA ASP A 73 -1.22 19.49 -28.54
C ASP A 73 -2.06 19.86 -29.78
N TYR A 74 -2.32 21.16 -29.94
CA TYR A 74 -3.14 21.71 -31.02
C TYR A 74 -2.66 21.27 -32.41
N ASP A 75 -1.34 21.24 -32.64
CA ASP A 75 -0.76 20.88 -33.92
C ASP A 75 -0.99 19.39 -34.24
N LYS A 76 -0.86 18.50 -33.25
CA LYS A 76 -1.18 17.08 -33.41
C LYS A 76 -2.66 16.85 -33.67
N ILE A 77 -3.55 17.51 -32.93
CA ILE A 77 -5.00 17.42 -33.11
C ILE A 77 -5.36 17.84 -34.55
N LYS A 78 -4.86 19.01 -34.99
CA LYS A 78 -5.08 19.52 -36.34
C LYS A 78 -4.54 18.59 -37.42
N ARG A 79 -3.31 18.09 -37.26
CA ARG A 79 -2.67 17.17 -38.21
C ARG A 79 -3.42 15.84 -38.34
N LEU A 80 -3.96 15.31 -37.23
CA LEU A 80 -4.71 14.06 -37.21
C LEU A 80 -6.16 14.23 -37.68
N GLY A 81 -6.67 15.47 -37.75
CA GLY A 81 -8.05 15.74 -38.18
C GLY A 81 -9.10 15.16 -37.24
N VAL A 82 -8.76 14.97 -35.96
CA VAL A 82 -9.65 14.41 -34.93
C VAL A 82 -10.09 15.48 -33.94
N VAL A 83 -11.26 15.29 -33.33
CA VAL A 83 -11.67 16.06 -32.15
C VAL A 83 -11.29 15.25 -30.92
N SER A 84 -10.38 15.78 -30.09
CA SER A 84 -9.89 15.11 -28.88
C SER A 84 -9.54 16.12 -27.79
N SER A 85 -9.47 15.65 -26.54
CA SER A 85 -9.00 16.43 -25.39
C SER A 85 -7.47 16.42 -25.34
N ASP A 86 -6.86 17.55 -24.97
CA ASP A 86 -5.43 17.67 -24.67
C ASP A 86 -5.07 17.14 -23.26
N LYS A 87 -6.08 16.75 -22.49
CA LYS A 87 -5.95 16.24 -21.11
C LYS A 87 -6.66 14.92 -20.88
N ASN A 88 -6.07 14.11 -20.02
CA ASN A 88 -6.67 12.91 -19.43
C ASN A 88 -7.18 13.21 -18.02
N VAL A 89 -8.22 12.47 -17.61
CA VAL A 89 -8.73 12.50 -16.23
C VAL A 89 -8.00 11.45 -15.42
N TYR A 90 -7.33 11.87 -14.35
CA TYR A 90 -6.70 10.99 -13.38
C TYR A 90 -7.51 11.01 -12.08
N TYR A 91 -7.79 9.83 -11.55
CA TYR A 91 -8.40 9.66 -10.23
C TYR A 91 -7.30 9.62 -9.17
N THR A 92 -7.59 10.16 -7.98
CA THR A 92 -6.62 10.25 -6.88
C THR A 92 -7.11 9.53 -5.64
N VAL A 93 -6.24 8.71 -5.05
CA VAL A 93 -6.43 8.04 -3.76
C VAL A 93 -5.32 8.44 -2.80
N THR A 94 -5.67 8.85 -1.59
CA THR A 94 -4.72 9.19 -0.54
C THR A 94 -4.62 8.07 0.49
N VAL A 95 -3.40 7.62 0.82
CA VAL A 95 -3.15 6.57 1.83
C VAL A 95 -2.05 7.02 2.78
N LEU A 96 -2.22 6.80 4.09
CA LEU A 96 -1.23 7.17 5.10
C LEU A 96 0.07 6.39 4.95
N TRP A 97 1.18 7.01 5.35
CA TRP A 97 2.51 6.39 5.25
C TRP A 97 2.63 5.06 6.02
N PRO A 98 2.25 4.95 7.31
CA PRO A 98 2.37 3.68 8.00
C PRO A 98 1.50 2.58 7.39
N GLU A 99 0.27 2.93 6.97
CA GLU A 99 -0.64 2.03 6.24
C GLU A 99 0.01 1.48 4.96
N ILE A 100 0.51 2.36 4.08
CA ILE A 100 1.07 1.91 2.81
C ILE A 100 2.38 1.15 2.97
N LEU A 101 3.18 1.48 4.00
CA LEU A 101 4.38 0.72 4.34
C LEU A 101 4.04 -0.68 4.83
N TYR A 102 2.96 -0.83 5.59
CA TYR A 102 2.47 -2.15 6.00
C TYR A 102 1.97 -2.96 4.80
N VAL A 103 1.12 -2.36 3.96
CA VAL A 103 0.62 -2.97 2.71
C VAL A 103 1.79 -3.41 1.82
N PHE A 104 2.81 -2.56 1.68
CA PHE A 104 4.03 -2.91 0.94
C PHE A 104 4.67 -4.21 1.46
N LEU A 105 4.86 -4.31 2.78
CA LEU A 105 5.49 -5.47 3.42
C LEU A 105 4.62 -6.72 3.33
N ALA A 106 3.30 -6.58 3.48
CA ALA A 106 2.34 -7.66 3.29
C ALA A 106 2.40 -8.19 1.85
N LEU A 107 2.45 -7.31 0.85
CA LEU A 107 2.55 -7.69 -0.56
C LEU A 107 3.82 -8.49 -0.89
N ASN A 108 4.93 -8.26 -0.18
CA ASN A 108 6.11 -9.12 -0.35
C ASN A 108 5.81 -10.58 0.00
N ASN A 109 5.01 -10.82 1.03
CA ASN A 109 4.62 -12.16 1.44
C ASN A 109 3.55 -12.74 0.51
N PHE A 110 2.52 -11.96 0.16
CA PHE A 110 1.49 -12.41 -0.77
C PHE A 110 2.05 -12.77 -2.14
N VAL A 111 2.98 -11.99 -2.69
CA VAL A 111 3.66 -12.35 -3.95
C VAL A 111 4.41 -13.69 -3.84
N GLN A 112 5.04 -13.98 -2.71
CA GLN A 112 5.71 -15.26 -2.49
C GLN A 112 4.73 -16.42 -2.37
N LEU A 113 3.61 -16.22 -1.65
CA LEU A 113 2.57 -17.24 -1.47
C LEU A 113 1.85 -17.53 -2.78
N TYR A 114 1.46 -16.48 -3.52
CA TYR A 114 0.89 -16.57 -4.85
C TYR A 114 1.81 -17.31 -5.84
N ALA A 115 3.10 -16.97 -5.86
CA ALA A 115 4.04 -17.68 -6.73
C ALA A 115 4.16 -19.16 -6.32
N LYS A 116 4.25 -19.46 -5.00
CA LYS A 116 4.32 -20.83 -4.48
C LYS A 116 3.08 -21.65 -4.81
N SER A 117 1.87 -21.08 -4.73
CA SER A 117 0.63 -21.81 -5.03
C SER A 117 0.59 -22.27 -6.49
N ARG A 118 1.18 -21.49 -7.39
CA ARG A 118 1.27 -21.76 -8.84
C ARG A 118 2.48 -22.61 -9.25
N SER A 119 3.56 -22.64 -8.47
CA SER A 119 4.78 -23.41 -8.77
C SER A 119 5.22 -24.26 -7.57
N LYS A 120 4.36 -25.19 -7.15
CA LYS A 120 4.51 -25.96 -5.88
C LYS A 120 5.83 -26.72 -5.73
N THR A 121 6.42 -27.17 -6.84
CA THR A 121 7.66 -27.95 -6.85
C THR A 121 8.91 -27.11 -7.09
N SER A 122 8.76 -25.82 -7.39
CA SER A 122 9.89 -24.95 -7.75
C SER A 122 10.64 -24.49 -6.49
N PRO A 123 11.98 -24.66 -6.42
CA PRO A 123 12.79 -24.13 -5.32
C PRO A 123 12.89 -22.60 -5.35
N THR A 124 12.60 -21.98 -6.50
CA THR A 124 12.60 -20.53 -6.70
C THR A 124 11.28 -20.09 -7.34
N PRO A 125 10.15 -20.10 -6.60
CA PRO A 125 8.82 -19.88 -7.16
C PRO A 125 8.66 -18.63 -8.00
N ILE A 126 9.28 -17.52 -7.58
CA ILE A 126 9.24 -16.24 -8.30
C ILE A 126 9.89 -16.32 -9.69
N LEU A 127 10.93 -17.13 -9.83
CA LEU A 127 11.68 -17.29 -11.08
C LEU A 127 11.18 -18.46 -11.93
N ASP A 128 10.12 -19.14 -11.48
CA ASP A 128 9.48 -20.21 -12.25
C ASP A 128 8.85 -19.63 -13.54
N ALA A 129 8.87 -20.40 -14.63
CA ALA A 129 8.33 -19.95 -15.91
C ALA A 129 6.83 -19.56 -15.84
N SER A 130 6.08 -20.15 -14.91
CA SER A 130 4.66 -19.82 -14.68
C SER A 130 4.43 -18.46 -14.01
N ASN A 131 5.47 -17.88 -13.38
CA ASN A 131 5.39 -16.67 -12.57
C ASN A 131 6.29 -15.54 -13.08
N LEU A 132 7.39 -15.87 -13.80
CA LEU A 132 8.42 -14.91 -14.22
C LEU A 132 7.87 -13.73 -15.03
N TRP A 133 6.83 -13.98 -15.82
CA TRP A 133 6.17 -13.00 -16.68
C TRP A 133 4.73 -12.69 -16.23
N ASP A 134 4.38 -13.05 -15.00
CA ASP A 134 3.03 -12.81 -14.48
C ASP A 134 2.77 -11.31 -14.32
N SER A 135 1.72 -10.83 -14.99
CA SER A 135 1.38 -9.40 -15.01
C SER A 135 0.94 -8.88 -13.66
N ASN A 136 0.34 -9.72 -12.80
CA ASN A 136 -0.09 -9.28 -11.47
C ASN A 136 1.11 -9.07 -10.56
N ILE A 137 2.08 -10.00 -10.59
CA ILE A 137 3.36 -9.82 -9.88
C ILE A 137 4.07 -8.56 -10.39
N ALA A 138 4.18 -8.38 -11.70
CA ALA A 138 4.81 -7.21 -12.30
C ALA A 138 4.14 -5.89 -11.87
N GLN A 139 2.81 -5.85 -11.87
CA GLN A 139 2.04 -4.67 -11.47
C GLN A 139 2.20 -4.37 -9.97
N VAL A 140 2.22 -5.38 -9.11
CA VAL A 140 2.52 -5.21 -7.67
C VAL A 140 3.92 -4.66 -7.47
N ARG A 141 4.92 -5.17 -8.21
CA ARG A 141 6.30 -4.67 -8.13
C ARG A 141 6.45 -3.24 -8.68
N LEU A 142 5.69 -2.87 -9.71
CA LEU A 142 5.61 -1.49 -10.20
C LEU A 142 5.02 -0.56 -9.13
N PHE A 143 3.92 -0.96 -8.51
CA PHE A 143 3.34 -0.19 -7.40
C PHE A 143 4.34 0.03 -6.26
N GLN A 144 4.99 -1.05 -5.82
CA GLN A 144 6.01 -1.00 -4.78
C GLN A 144 7.20 -0.11 -5.17
N SER A 145 7.67 -0.16 -6.43
CA SER A 145 8.78 0.68 -6.87
C SER A 145 8.42 2.17 -6.85
N LEU A 146 7.18 2.52 -7.20
CA LEU A 146 6.67 3.90 -7.13
C LEU A 146 6.56 4.39 -5.67
N VAL A 147 6.15 3.54 -4.73
CA VAL A 147 6.16 3.87 -3.28
C VAL A 147 7.59 4.11 -2.78
N VAL A 148 8.55 3.28 -3.18
CA VAL A 148 9.97 3.42 -2.80
C VAL A 148 10.58 4.69 -3.40
N ALA A 149 10.21 5.05 -4.64
CA ALA A 149 10.62 6.31 -5.24
C ALA A 149 10.15 7.51 -4.40
N CYS A 150 8.90 7.52 -3.96
CA CYS A 150 8.36 8.57 -3.08
C CYS A 150 9.10 8.64 -1.74
N LEU A 151 9.44 7.50 -1.13
CA LEU A 151 10.22 7.49 0.12
C LEU A 151 11.59 8.15 -0.06
N ASN A 152 12.27 7.86 -1.17
CA ASN A 152 13.61 8.38 -1.45
C ASN A 152 13.64 9.92 -1.57
N GLU A 153 12.54 10.54 -1.98
CA GLU A 153 12.43 11.99 -2.11
C GLU A 153 12.36 12.73 -0.76
N ILE A 154 11.85 12.08 0.29
CA ILE A 154 11.51 12.74 1.55
C ILE A 154 12.40 12.37 2.74
N VAL A 155 13.12 11.24 2.66
CA VAL A 155 14.05 10.80 3.71
C VAL A 155 15.50 11.07 3.30
N SER A 156 16.41 11.13 4.27
CA SER A 156 17.84 11.24 3.96
C SER A 156 18.35 9.95 3.30
N GLU A 157 19.36 10.06 2.45
CA GLU A 157 19.97 8.91 1.76
C GLU A 157 20.42 7.79 2.73
N ALA A 158 20.93 8.16 3.90
CA ALA A 158 21.31 7.21 4.95
C ALA A 158 20.10 6.48 5.55
N ALA A 159 18.98 7.17 5.74
CA ALA A 159 17.73 6.56 6.19
C ALA A 159 17.14 5.67 5.08
N PHE A 160 17.14 6.13 3.83
CA PHE A 160 16.65 5.40 2.67
C PHE A 160 17.33 4.05 2.52
N ARG A 161 18.67 4.00 2.55
CA ARG A 161 19.43 2.74 2.47
C ARG A 161 19.00 1.72 3.53
N ARG A 162 18.72 2.19 4.76
CA ARG A 162 18.28 1.33 5.86
C ARG A 162 16.84 0.85 5.64
N ILE A 163 15.95 1.74 5.21
CA ILE A 163 14.56 1.41 4.88
C ILE A 163 14.50 0.38 3.75
N ALA A 164 15.21 0.61 2.65
CA ALA A 164 15.23 -0.29 1.49
C ALA A 164 15.71 -1.69 1.89
N LYS A 165 16.73 -1.79 2.76
CA LYS A 165 17.19 -3.08 3.27
C LYS A 165 16.14 -3.81 4.11
N LEU A 166 15.41 -3.08 4.97
CA LEU A 166 14.34 -3.67 5.78
C LEU A 166 13.16 -4.13 4.91
N MET A 167 12.81 -3.35 3.89
CA MET A 167 11.67 -3.62 3.00
C MET A 167 11.96 -4.69 1.92
N ALA A 168 13.23 -5.03 1.66
CA ALA A 168 13.59 -6.03 0.67
C ALA A 168 13.44 -7.48 1.16
N LEU A 169 13.36 -7.69 2.49
CA LEU A 169 13.30 -9.03 3.06
C LEU A 169 11.83 -9.49 3.17
N PRO A 170 11.46 -10.69 2.69
CA PRO A 170 10.24 -11.33 3.14
C PRO A 170 10.39 -11.57 4.64
N GLY A 171 9.51 -10.96 5.42
CA GLY A 171 9.53 -11.00 6.87
C GLY A 171 8.17 -11.36 7.44
N THR A 172 8.14 -11.63 8.74
CA THR A 172 6.90 -11.90 9.47
C THR A 172 5.95 -10.72 9.30
N VAL A 173 4.77 -10.99 8.74
CA VAL A 173 3.67 -10.01 8.70
C VAL A 173 3.11 -9.87 10.11
N LEU A 174 2.74 -8.65 10.50
CA LEU A 174 2.06 -8.44 11.78
C LEU A 174 0.72 -9.16 11.76
N ASP A 175 0.46 -10.01 12.75
CA ASP A 175 -0.86 -10.58 12.99
C ASP A 175 -1.77 -9.57 13.71
N ALA A 176 -1.22 -8.80 14.65
CA ALA A 176 -1.93 -7.68 15.29
C ALA A 176 -1.99 -6.43 14.40
N THR A 177 -2.85 -6.42 13.38
CA THR A 177 -2.95 -5.29 12.46
C THR A 177 -3.47 -4.01 13.09
N GLN A 178 -4.15 -4.08 14.25
CA GLN A 178 -4.50 -2.90 15.03
C GLN A 178 -3.29 -2.07 15.46
N TYR A 179 -2.09 -2.69 15.47
CA TYR A 179 -0.85 -1.93 15.65
C TYR A 179 -0.61 -0.94 14.51
N VAL A 180 -1.03 -1.27 13.29
CA VAL A 180 -0.95 -0.35 12.13
C VAL A 180 -1.83 0.87 12.39
N ASP A 181 -3.03 0.70 12.96
CA ASP A 181 -3.88 1.84 13.34
C ASP A 181 -3.23 2.72 14.40
N LEU A 182 -2.61 2.11 15.42
CA LEU A 182 -1.85 2.85 16.42
C LEU A 182 -0.71 3.66 15.78
N LEU A 183 -0.02 3.09 14.78
CA LEU A 183 1.04 3.79 14.06
C LEU A 183 0.48 4.92 13.19
N ASN A 184 -0.61 4.69 12.47
CA ASN A 184 -1.31 5.70 11.68
C ASN A 184 -1.73 6.88 12.57
N MET A 185 -2.38 6.62 13.71
CA MET A 185 -2.78 7.64 14.67
C MET A 185 -1.58 8.42 15.22
N LYS A 186 -0.49 7.73 15.59
CA LYS A 186 0.73 8.41 16.03
C LYS A 186 1.31 9.30 14.93
N PHE A 187 1.27 8.86 13.67
CA PHE A 187 1.88 9.54 12.53
C PHE A 187 1.10 10.78 12.10
N VAL A 188 -0.24 10.69 12.04
CA VAL A 188 -1.11 11.82 11.68
C VAL A 188 -0.94 12.98 12.68
N ASN A 189 -0.76 12.66 13.96
CA ASN A 189 -0.54 13.66 15.02
C ASN A 189 0.87 14.29 15.03
N MET A 190 1.76 13.92 14.11
CA MET A 190 3.08 14.55 13.97
C MET A 190 3.04 15.72 13.00
N ASP A 191 3.91 16.71 13.21
CA ASP A 191 4.20 17.74 12.22
C ASP A 191 4.97 17.16 11.01
N PRO A 192 4.94 17.83 9.84
CA PRO A 192 5.55 17.32 8.61
C PRO A 192 7.04 16.96 8.71
N ASP A 193 7.84 17.74 9.45
CA ASP A 193 9.27 17.47 9.57
C ASP A 193 9.55 16.25 10.45
N LYS A 194 8.77 16.09 11.52
CA LYS A 194 8.82 14.91 12.37
C LYS A 194 8.33 13.66 11.65
N ARG A 195 7.31 13.75 10.79
CA ARG A 195 6.85 12.64 9.93
C ARG A 195 8.00 12.07 9.11
N LYS A 196 8.70 12.91 8.34
CA LYS A 196 9.86 12.53 7.52
C LYS A 196 10.94 11.81 8.33
N LYS A 197 11.31 12.37 9.48
CA LYS A 197 12.32 11.78 10.39
C LYS A 197 11.87 10.47 11.03
N SER A 198 10.56 10.26 11.16
CA SER A 198 10.00 9.08 11.82
C SER A 198 9.81 7.87 10.90
N LEU A 199 9.87 8.03 9.56
CA LEU A 199 9.58 6.95 8.61
C LEU A 199 10.46 5.71 8.79
N LEU A 200 11.77 5.89 9.03
CA LEU A 200 12.65 4.76 9.35
C LEU A 200 12.18 4.02 10.60
N THR A 201 11.74 4.75 11.62
CA THR A 201 11.21 4.16 12.85
C THR A 201 9.89 3.42 12.59
N MET A 202 9.02 3.95 11.73
CA MET A 202 7.77 3.28 11.35
C MET A 202 8.06 1.95 10.66
N VAL A 203 8.95 1.92 9.67
CA VAL A 203 9.35 0.67 8.99
C VAL A 203 9.94 -0.33 9.98
N LYS A 204 10.83 0.11 10.86
CA LYS A 204 11.39 -0.77 11.91
C LYS A 204 10.30 -1.37 12.81
N ARG A 205 9.33 -0.56 13.23
CA ARG A 205 8.22 -1.03 14.07
C ARG A 205 7.36 -2.07 13.35
N LEU A 206 7.18 -1.94 12.05
CA LEU A 206 6.43 -2.90 11.23
C LEU A 206 7.21 -4.22 11.01
N VAL A 207 8.54 -4.18 10.97
CA VAL A 207 9.38 -5.36 10.67
C VAL A 207 9.86 -6.08 11.94
N GLU A 208 10.28 -5.35 12.97
CA GLU A 208 11.00 -5.91 14.12
C GLU A 208 10.08 -6.42 15.24
N GLN A 209 8.77 -6.13 15.20
CA GLN A 209 7.79 -6.58 16.20
C GLN A 209 8.23 -6.37 17.66
N GLY A 210 8.77 -5.17 17.95
CA GLY A 210 9.39 -4.86 19.24
C GLY A 210 8.43 -4.84 20.45
N PRO A 211 8.90 -4.43 21.64
CA PRO A 211 8.14 -4.55 22.88
C PRO A 211 6.75 -3.88 22.86
N GLU A 212 6.63 -2.72 22.19
CA GLU A 212 5.35 -2.01 22.05
C GLU A 212 4.31 -2.83 21.28
N TYR A 213 4.74 -3.51 20.22
CA TYR A 213 3.91 -4.43 19.45
C TYR A 213 3.48 -5.63 20.30
N GLN A 214 4.44 -6.29 20.97
CA GLN A 214 4.16 -7.46 21.79
C GLN A 214 3.18 -7.15 22.94
N GLN A 215 3.33 -6.00 23.58
CA GLN A 215 2.41 -5.54 24.62
C GLN A 215 1.01 -5.27 24.07
N LEU A 216 0.89 -4.69 22.87
CA LEU A 216 -0.41 -4.48 22.23
C LEU A 216 -1.05 -5.84 21.90
N ARG A 217 -0.32 -6.72 21.23
CA ARG A 217 -0.78 -8.07 20.85
C ARG A 217 -1.30 -8.85 22.05
N GLN A 218 -0.55 -8.87 23.16
CA GLN A 218 -0.99 -9.51 24.41
C GLN A 218 -2.27 -8.91 24.98
N LYS A 219 -2.44 -7.58 24.90
CA LYS A 219 -3.67 -6.92 25.35
C LYS A 219 -4.86 -7.29 24.48
N VAL A 220 -4.68 -7.28 23.16
CA VAL A 220 -5.73 -7.67 22.20
C VAL A 220 -6.14 -9.12 22.44
N GLU A 221 -5.16 -10.03 22.58
CA GLU A 221 -5.40 -11.45 22.86
C GLU A 221 -6.15 -11.65 24.19
N HIS A 222 -5.76 -10.91 25.24
CA HIS A 222 -6.44 -10.96 26.53
C HIS A 222 -7.90 -10.49 26.43
N VAL A 223 -8.17 -9.42 25.68
CA VAL A 223 -9.54 -8.90 25.48
C VAL A 223 -10.36 -9.86 24.63
N ALA A 224 -9.82 -10.36 23.51
CA ALA A 224 -10.49 -11.33 22.64
C ALA A 224 -10.90 -12.58 23.41
N THR A 225 -9.99 -13.13 24.23
CA THR A 225 -10.25 -14.29 25.09
C THR A 225 -11.38 -14.01 26.10
N LYS A 226 -11.37 -12.83 26.73
CA LYS A 226 -12.37 -12.45 27.73
C LYS A 226 -13.74 -12.18 27.12
N SER A 227 -13.77 -11.66 25.91
CA SER A 227 -15.00 -11.29 25.19
C SER A 227 -15.54 -12.40 24.28
N HIS A 228 -14.84 -13.54 24.17
CA HIS A 228 -15.20 -14.66 23.29
C HIS A 228 -15.42 -14.24 21.82
N CYS A 229 -14.55 -13.38 21.31
CA CYS A 229 -14.54 -12.92 19.92
C CYS A 229 -13.18 -13.18 19.28
N GLU A 230 -13.10 -13.04 17.96
CA GLU A 230 -11.83 -13.25 17.28
C GLU A 230 -10.85 -12.11 17.59
N PHE A 231 -9.57 -12.43 17.44
CA PHE A 231 -8.49 -11.47 17.68
C PHE A 231 -8.58 -10.25 16.74
N SER A 232 -9.08 -10.48 15.53
CA SER A 232 -9.33 -9.51 14.47
C SER A 232 -10.54 -8.61 14.76
N ASP A 233 -11.55 -9.11 15.49
CA ASP A 233 -12.78 -8.36 15.82
C ASP A 233 -12.58 -7.27 16.88
N ILE A 234 -11.41 -7.24 17.53
CA ILE A 234 -11.11 -6.24 18.55
C ILE A 234 -10.75 -4.93 17.89
N ASP A 235 -11.72 -4.02 17.88
CA ASP A 235 -11.52 -2.62 17.53
C ASP A 235 -11.14 -1.76 18.74
N PHE A 236 -10.27 -0.78 18.50
CA PHE A 236 -9.96 0.26 19.47
C PHE A 236 -11.01 1.38 19.38
N SER A 237 -11.40 1.96 20.51
CA SER A 237 -12.38 3.06 20.56
C SER A 237 -11.86 4.41 20.03
N TRP A 238 -10.70 4.42 19.35
CA TRP A 238 -10.12 5.63 18.81
C TRP A 238 -10.72 5.92 17.44
N SER A 239 -11.27 7.11 17.26
CA SER A 239 -11.64 7.62 15.94
C SER A 239 -10.42 8.28 15.30
N TYR A 240 -10.20 8.03 14.02
CA TYR A 240 -9.30 8.85 13.21
C TYR A 240 -9.77 10.32 13.24
N PRO A 241 -8.86 11.29 13.15
CA PRO A 241 -9.24 12.69 12.99
C PRO A 241 -10.11 12.86 11.74
N GLU A 242 -11.16 13.66 11.84
CA GLU A 242 -12.03 13.98 10.69
C GLU A 242 -11.22 14.63 9.56
N ASP A 243 -10.30 15.53 9.93
CA ASP A 243 -9.40 16.21 9.00
C ASP A 243 -7.95 15.72 9.20
N ILE A 244 -7.40 15.09 8.16
CA ILE A 244 -5.99 14.75 8.07
C ILE A 244 -5.27 15.87 7.31
N ASN A 245 -4.22 16.41 7.93
CA ASN A 245 -3.33 17.36 7.27
C ASN A 245 -2.40 16.60 6.31
N TRP A 246 -2.90 16.33 5.10
CA TRP A 246 -2.27 15.51 4.05
C TRP A 246 -0.94 16.06 3.56
#